data_AF-A0A381QV00-F1
#
_entry.id   AF-A0A381QV00-F1
#
_cell.length_a   1.000
_cell.length_b   1.000
_cell.length_c   1.000
_cell.angle_alpha   90.00
_cell.angle_beta   90.00
_cell.angle_gamma   90.00
#
_symmetry.space_group_name_H-M   'P 1'
#
loop_
_entity.id
_entity.type
_entity.pdbx_description
1 polymer ?
#
loop_
_entity_poly.entity_id
_entity_poly.type
_entity_poly.pdbx_seq_one_letter_code
_entity_poly.pdbx_strand_id
1 'polypeptide(L)'
;MKLQFRQAVLCLAVLMVIGTAVVPAAAQFTANTRPARPDVTLPTGPARDVILRSCTACHGIDEYGYYALDHAGWDEIIERMKTTSSGVVQGAVIADADKAILLDWLVKQFGPESTPFPREYVPRILTEADFLVDDGAEAILAGTCEACHSLDRVQEARANEEQWRSLLLAMIGRGAALPLSDVEPLVEWLARTRGTNPTN
;
A
#
# COMPACT_ATOMS: atom_id res chain seq x y z
N MET A 1 -9.85 82.90 -23.93
CA MET A 1 -8.82 83.67 -23.21
C MET A 1 -7.87 82.68 -22.56
N LYS A 2 -6.60 82.66 -23.00
CA LYS A 2 -5.33 82.15 -22.41
C LYS A 2 -5.42 80.94 -21.44
N LEU A 3 -4.95 79.75 -21.84
CA LEU A 3 -3.58 79.20 -21.66
C LEU A 3 -3.14 79.07 -20.19
N GLN A 4 -2.68 77.87 -19.77
CA GLN A 4 -1.38 77.57 -19.11
C GLN A 4 -1.43 76.23 -18.33
N PHE A 5 -0.60 75.24 -18.72
CA PHE A 5 0.55 74.66 -17.97
C PHE A 5 0.16 73.78 -16.75
N ARG A 6 0.73 72.60 -16.42
CA ARG A 6 1.79 71.70 -16.90
C ARG A 6 1.89 70.57 -15.82
N GLN A 7 2.53 69.44 -16.12
CA GLN A 7 3.06 68.40 -15.19
C GLN A 7 2.03 67.38 -14.65
N ALA A 8 2.31 66.09 -14.42
CA ALA A 8 3.55 65.32 -14.41
C ALA A 8 3.29 63.85 -14.78
N VAL A 9 4.32 63.27 -15.39
CA VAL A 9 4.75 61.86 -15.40
C VAL A 9 4.09 60.96 -14.35
N LEU A 10 3.53 59.82 -14.79
CA LEU A 10 3.73 58.54 -14.11
C LEU A 10 3.63 57.40 -15.13
N CYS A 11 4.78 56.89 -15.57
CA CYS A 11 4.87 55.64 -16.32
C CYS A 11 4.53 54.48 -15.37
N LEU A 12 3.33 53.90 -15.50
CA LEU A 12 3.02 52.62 -14.85
C LEU A 12 3.55 51.49 -15.74
N ALA A 13 4.75 51.01 -15.42
CA ALA A 13 5.24 49.74 -15.96
C ALA A 13 4.44 48.60 -15.30
N VAL A 14 3.48 48.05 -16.03
CA VAL A 14 2.76 46.83 -15.64
C VAL A 14 3.66 45.64 -15.96
N LEU A 15 4.40 45.15 -14.96
CA LEU A 15 5.10 43.87 -15.02
C LEU A 15 4.06 42.74 -14.94
N MET A 16 3.63 42.24 -16.09
CA MET A 16 2.82 41.04 -16.20
C MET A 16 3.74 39.81 -16.01
N VAL A 17 3.78 39.26 -14.79
CA VAL A 17 4.46 38.00 -14.51
C VAL A 17 3.62 36.85 -15.05
N ILE A 18 4.02 36.32 -16.21
CA ILE A 18 3.46 35.11 -16.79
C ILE A 18 4.03 33.93 -16.00
N GLY A 19 3.24 33.41 -15.04
CA GLY A 19 3.56 32.19 -14.32
C GLY A 19 3.35 30.97 -15.22
N THR A 20 4.41 30.45 -15.84
CA THR A 20 4.39 29.11 -16.43
C THR A 20 4.28 28.10 -15.30
N ALA A 21 3.11 27.53 -15.09
CA ALA A 21 2.92 26.38 -14.21
C ALA A 21 3.63 25.17 -14.82
N VAL A 22 4.89 24.97 -14.43
CA VAL A 22 5.55 23.66 -14.55
C VAL A 22 4.85 22.72 -13.59
N VAL A 23 3.93 21.92 -14.11
CA VAL A 23 3.37 20.78 -13.37
C VAL A 23 4.54 19.82 -13.14
N PRO A 24 4.94 19.53 -11.88
CA PRO A 24 6.03 18.59 -11.65
C PRO A 24 5.57 17.20 -12.10
N ALA A 25 6.43 16.51 -12.86
CA ALA A 25 6.25 15.14 -13.31
C ALA A 25 6.20 14.09 -12.16
N ALA A 26 6.00 14.52 -10.91
CA ALA A 26 5.88 13.68 -9.73
C ALA A 26 4.49 13.06 -9.55
N ALA A 27 3.46 13.54 -10.28
CA ALA A 27 2.11 12.97 -10.21
C ALA A 27 1.95 11.60 -10.90
N GLN A 28 3.04 10.99 -11.38
CA GLN A 28 3.00 9.68 -12.07
C GLN A 28 3.47 8.50 -11.20
N PHE A 29 3.78 8.70 -9.91
CA PHE A 29 4.26 7.63 -9.03
C PHE A 29 3.52 7.57 -7.70
N THR A 30 2.23 7.26 -7.70
CA THR A 30 1.63 6.46 -6.61
C THR A 30 0.57 5.55 -7.22
N ALA A 31 1.10 4.50 -7.85
CA ALA A 31 0.34 3.34 -8.24
C ALA A 31 -0.35 2.73 -7.01
N ASN A 32 -1.67 2.61 -7.11
CA ASN A 32 -2.39 1.37 -6.81
C ASN A 32 -2.00 0.67 -5.49
N THR A 33 -2.46 1.16 -4.34
CA THR A 33 -2.27 0.50 -3.04
C THR A 33 -3.15 -0.74 -2.94
N ARG A 34 -2.50 -1.88 -3.11
CA ARG A 34 -3.01 -3.24 -2.93
C ARG A 34 -3.31 -3.50 -1.43
N PRO A 35 -4.16 -4.50 -1.09
CA PRO A 35 -4.34 -5.00 0.29
C PRO A 35 -2.99 -5.30 0.98
N ALA A 36 -2.95 -5.50 2.30
CA ALA A 36 -1.77 -6.07 2.95
C ALA A 36 -1.45 -7.40 2.25
N ARG A 37 -0.39 -7.41 1.45
CA ARG A 37 0.03 -8.58 0.68
C ARG A 37 1.25 -9.19 1.34
N PRO A 38 1.46 -10.50 1.18
CA PRO A 38 2.68 -11.13 1.62
C PRO A 38 3.87 -10.44 0.96
N ASP A 39 4.83 -10.00 1.75
CA ASP A 39 6.12 -9.58 1.22
C ASP A 39 6.95 -10.83 0.93
N VAL A 40 7.00 -11.21 -0.35
CA VAL A 40 7.79 -12.34 -0.82
C VAL A 40 9.06 -11.82 -1.46
N THR A 41 10.21 -12.11 -0.85
CA THR A 41 11.51 -11.76 -1.41
C THR A 41 11.80 -12.64 -2.63
N LEU A 42 12.09 -12.01 -3.76
CA LEU A 42 12.55 -12.71 -4.96
C LEU A 42 13.86 -13.44 -4.64
N PRO A 43 13.98 -14.75 -4.94
CA PRO A 43 15.19 -15.49 -4.61
C PRO A 43 16.38 -15.08 -5.46
N THR A 44 17.55 -15.60 -5.10
CA THR A 44 18.75 -15.55 -5.95
C THR A 44 18.93 -16.88 -6.71
N GLY A 45 19.79 -16.89 -7.73
CA GLY A 45 20.13 -18.11 -8.47
C GLY A 45 19.04 -18.61 -9.43
N PRO A 46 19.06 -19.90 -9.82
CA PRO A 46 18.22 -20.44 -10.90
C PRO A 46 16.71 -20.24 -10.71
N ALA A 47 16.21 -20.33 -9.47
CA ALA A 47 14.80 -20.11 -9.17
C ALA A 47 14.35 -18.68 -9.55
N ARG A 48 15.22 -17.68 -9.37
CA ARG A 48 14.95 -16.30 -9.80
C ARG A 48 14.71 -16.23 -11.30
N ASP A 49 15.58 -16.86 -12.07
CA ASP A 49 15.54 -16.80 -13.53
C ASP A 49 14.31 -17.52 -14.08
N VAL A 50 13.90 -18.63 -13.44
CA VAL A 50 12.64 -19.32 -13.76
C VAL A 50 11.43 -18.43 -13.47
N ILE A 51 11.35 -17.85 -12.27
CA ILE A 51 10.22 -16.99 -11.86
C ILE A 51 10.04 -15.81 -12.83
N LEU A 52 11.13 -15.09 -13.11
CA LEU A 52 11.10 -13.90 -13.97
C LEU A 52 10.75 -14.25 -15.43
N ARG A 53 11.17 -15.42 -15.91
CA ARG A 53 10.92 -15.86 -17.27
C ARG A 53 9.50 -16.41 -17.46
N SER A 54 8.99 -17.15 -16.48
CA SER A 54 7.81 -18.01 -16.68
C SER A 54 6.58 -17.61 -15.88
N CYS A 55 6.72 -16.79 -14.82
CA CYS A 55 5.63 -16.56 -13.86
C CYS A 55 5.20 -15.09 -13.78
N THR A 56 6.12 -14.14 -13.92
CA THR A 56 5.84 -12.71 -13.68
C THR A 56 5.16 -11.98 -14.85
N ALA A 57 4.80 -12.69 -15.92
CA ALA A 57 4.12 -12.10 -17.07
C ALA A 57 2.67 -11.67 -16.75
N CYS A 58 2.03 -12.31 -15.76
CA CYS A 58 0.62 -12.09 -15.44
C CYS A 58 0.38 -11.53 -14.03
N HIS A 59 1.14 -11.98 -13.02
CA HIS A 59 0.99 -11.57 -11.62
C HIS A 59 2.34 -11.52 -10.88
N GLY A 60 2.34 -10.96 -9.68
CA GLY A 60 3.51 -10.91 -8.80
C GLY A 60 3.75 -12.21 -8.03
N ILE A 61 4.85 -12.26 -7.27
CA ILE A 61 5.26 -13.42 -6.45
C ILE A 61 4.70 -13.37 -5.02
N ASP A 62 4.09 -12.25 -4.65
CA ASP A 62 3.37 -12.04 -3.40
C ASP A 62 2.31 -13.13 -3.16
N GLU A 63 1.68 -13.62 -4.23
CA GLU A 63 0.68 -14.69 -4.17
C GLU A 63 1.20 -15.99 -3.54
N TYR A 64 2.52 -16.24 -3.57
CA TYR A 64 3.11 -17.46 -3.02
C TYR A 64 2.98 -17.50 -1.50
N GLY A 65 3.04 -16.34 -0.84
CA GLY A 65 2.99 -16.24 0.61
C GLY A 65 1.65 -16.63 1.22
N TYR A 66 0.58 -16.79 0.43
CA TYR A 66 -0.72 -17.25 0.91
C TYR A 66 -0.85 -18.79 1.00
N TYR A 67 0.25 -19.52 0.85
CA TYR A 67 0.27 -20.97 0.77
C TYR A 67 1.37 -21.56 1.67
N ALA A 68 1.10 -22.75 2.18
CA ALA A 68 2.03 -23.62 2.89
C ALA A 68 1.76 -25.04 2.37
N LEU A 69 2.42 -25.41 1.27
CA LEU A 69 2.10 -26.60 0.48
C LEU A 69 3.32 -27.49 0.31
N ASP A 70 3.07 -28.78 0.19
CA ASP A 70 4.10 -29.74 -0.23
C ASP A 70 4.36 -29.64 -1.75
N HIS A 71 5.28 -30.48 -2.22
CA HIS A 71 5.67 -30.48 -3.63
C HIS A 71 4.48 -30.78 -4.57
N ALA A 72 3.56 -31.65 -4.17
CA ALA A 72 2.40 -32.01 -4.98
C ALA A 72 1.39 -30.85 -5.07
N GLY A 73 1.13 -30.18 -3.94
CA GLY A 73 0.25 -29.01 -3.91
C GLY A 73 0.79 -27.86 -4.76
N TRP A 74 2.10 -27.60 -4.72
CA TRP A 74 2.72 -26.59 -5.58
C TRP A 74 2.68 -26.96 -7.07
N ASP A 75 2.92 -28.24 -7.41
CA ASP A 75 2.85 -28.72 -8.80
C ASP A 75 1.44 -28.51 -9.38
N GLU A 76 0.39 -28.81 -8.61
CA GLU A 76 -1.00 -28.58 -9.02
C GLU A 76 -1.28 -27.10 -9.34
N ILE A 77 -0.75 -26.17 -8.54
CA ILE A 77 -0.87 -24.73 -8.81
C ILE A 77 -0.19 -24.38 -10.13
N ILE A 78 1.04 -24.86 -10.37
CA ILE A 78 1.80 -24.57 -11.59
C ILE A 78 1.06 -25.12 -12.82
N GLU A 79 0.50 -26.33 -12.75
CA GLU A 79 -0.27 -26.93 -13.85
C GLU A 79 -1.54 -26.14 -14.16
N ARG A 80 -2.20 -25.57 -13.14
CA ARG A 80 -3.31 -24.64 -13.35
C ARG A 80 -2.86 -23.34 -14.02
N MET A 81 -1.67 -22.83 -13.73
CA MET A 81 -1.16 -21.61 -14.40
C MET A 81 -0.86 -21.84 -15.88
N LYS A 82 -0.51 -23.07 -16.29
CA LYS A 82 -0.32 -23.43 -17.71
C LYS A 82 -1.63 -23.38 -18.51
N THR A 83 -2.76 -23.60 -17.85
CA THR A 83 -4.10 -23.70 -18.49
C THR A 83 -4.96 -22.45 -18.31
N THR A 84 -4.68 -21.63 -17.31
CA THR A 84 -5.42 -20.39 -17.04
C THR A 84 -5.11 -19.36 -18.13
N SER A 85 -6.09 -19.13 -19.01
CA SER A 85 -6.05 -18.06 -20.02
C SER A 85 -7.08 -17.00 -19.63
N SER A 86 -6.64 -15.77 -19.35
CA SER A 86 -7.54 -14.66 -19.00
C SER A 86 -8.23 -14.03 -20.23
N GLY A 87 -8.30 -14.76 -21.34
CA GLY A 87 -8.77 -14.27 -22.64
C GLY A 87 -7.84 -13.25 -23.33
N VAL A 88 -6.80 -12.76 -22.64
CA VAL A 88 -5.87 -11.72 -23.11
C VAL A 88 -4.41 -12.19 -23.11
N VAL A 89 -4.05 -13.15 -22.25
CA VAL A 89 -2.70 -13.73 -22.17
C VAL A 89 -2.77 -15.26 -22.11
N GLN A 90 -1.81 -15.91 -22.76
CA GLN A 90 -1.62 -17.37 -22.70
C GLN A 90 -1.13 -17.78 -21.30
N GLY A 91 -1.47 -19.01 -20.89
CA GLY A 91 -0.98 -19.58 -19.63
C GLY A 91 0.54 -19.66 -19.59
N ALA A 92 1.08 -19.89 -18.38
CA ALA A 92 2.51 -19.99 -18.15
C ALA A 92 3.15 -21.10 -19.00
N VAL A 93 4.36 -20.85 -19.50
CA VAL A 93 5.17 -21.84 -20.22
C VAL A 93 6.44 -22.09 -19.42
N ILE A 94 6.63 -23.33 -18.97
CA ILE A 94 7.77 -23.74 -18.14
C ILE A 94 8.22 -25.14 -18.57
N ALA A 95 9.53 -25.33 -18.72
CA ALA A 95 10.13 -26.63 -19.01
C ALA A 95 10.19 -27.50 -17.73
N ASP A 96 10.17 -28.82 -17.85
CA ASP A 96 10.15 -29.72 -16.69
C ASP A 96 11.35 -29.53 -15.76
N ALA A 97 12.53 -29.25 -16.31
CA ALA A 97 13.73 -28.96 -15.51
C ALA A 97 13.61 -27.65 -14.73
N ASP A 98 13.03 -26.60 -15.33
CA ASP A 98 12.77 -25.33 -14.66
C ASP A 98 11.67 -25.48 -13.59
N LYS A 99 10.65 -26.31 -13.87
CA LYS A 99 9.58 -26.63 -12.92
C LYS A 99 10.15 -27.29 -11.67
N ALA A 100 11.06 -28.25 -11.82
CA ALA A 100 11.72 -28.90 -10.68
C ALA A 100 12.49 -27.89 -9.81
N ILE A 101 13.25 -26.98 -10.42
CA ILE A 101 13.97 -25.91 -9.71
C ILE A 101 13.01 -25.01 -8.93
N LEU A 102 11.88 -24.64 -9.54
CA LEU A 102 10.88 -23.79 -8.91
C LEU A 102 10.19 -24.51 -7.74
N LEU A 103 9.82 -25.79 -7.91
CA LEU A 103 9.17 -26.59 -6.86
C LEU A 103 10.08 -26.78 -5.65
N ASP A 104 11.35 -27.07 -5.83
CA ASP A 104 12.33 -27.17 -4.74
C ASP A 104 12.40 -25.86 -3.94
N TRP A 105 12.40 -24.72 -4.62
CA TRP A 105 12.42 -23.43 -3.96
C TRP A 105 11.10 -23.11 -3.24
N LEU A 106 9.95 -23.36 -3.89
CA LEU A 106 8.63 -23.13 -3.30
C LEU A 106 8.42 -23.96 -2.05
N VAL A 107 8.76 -25.25 -2.05
CA VAL A 107 8.66 -26.09 -0.85
C VAL A 107 9.64 -25.63 0.24
N LYS A 108 10.84 -25.19 -0.14
CA LYS A 108 11.83 -24.69 0.83
C LYS A 108 11.35 -23.39 1.53
N GLN A 109 10.66 -22.50 0.82
CA GLN A 109 10.20 -21.22 1.39
C GLN A 109 8.80 -21.30 1.99
N PHE A 110 7.91 -22.06 1.35
CA PHE A 110 6.46 -22.09 1.59
C PHE A 110 5.96 -23.54 1.70
N GLY A 111 6.74 -24.39 2.38
CA GLY A 111 6.43 -25.79 2.64
C GLY A 111 5.30 -25.97 3.68
N PRO A 112 4.87 -27.22 3.96
CA PRO A 112 3.80 -27.49 4.94
C PRO A 112 4.08 -26.98 6.36
N GLU A 113 5.35 -26.84 6.71
CA GLU A 113 5.80 -26.34 8.01
C GLU A 113 5.90 -24.79 8.06
N SER A 114 5.65 -24.10 6.94
CA SER A 114 5.63 -22.64 6.90
C SER A 114 4.30 -22.08 7.41
N THR A 115 4.30 -20.82 7.84
CA THR A 115 3.07 -20.11 8.21
C THR A 115 2.60 -19.28 7.01
N PRO A 116 1.46 -19.62 6.37
CA PRO A 116 0.94 -18.84 5.26
C PRO A 116 0.37 -17.52 5.77
N PHE A 117 0.44 -16.49 4.95
CA PHE A 117 -0.23 -15.23 5.18
C PHE A 117 -1.76 -15.44 5.16
N PRO A 118 -2.51 -14.86 6.11
CA PRO A 118 -3.95 -15.06 6.20
C PRO A 118 -4.68 -14.46 4.98
N ARG A 119 -5.58 -15.24 4.36
CA ARG A 119 -6.39 -14.79 3.20
C ARG A 119 -7.55 -13.88 3.60
N GLU A 120 -7.99 -13.99 4.84
CA GLU A 120 -9.02 -13.16 5.46
C GLU A 120 -8.36 -12.32 6.55
N TYR A 121 -8.81 -11.08 6.73
CA TYR A 121 -8.36 -10.26 7.85
C TYR A 121 -8.78 -10.93 9.16
N VAL A 122 -7.81 -11.47 9.90
CA VAL A 122 -8.02 -11.99 11.25
C VAL A 122 -7.57 -10.89 12.21
N PRO A 123 -8.49 -10.29 12.99
CA PRO A 123 -8.12 -9.34 14.04
C PRO A 123 -7.04 -9.93 14.94
N ARG A 124 -6.03 -9.13 15.27
CA ARG A 124 -4.91 -9.60 16.09
C ARG A 124 -5.45 -9.98 17.48
N ILE A 125 -5.07 -11.15 18.00
CA ILE A 125 -5.32 -11.47 19.41
C ILE A 125 -4.38 -10.59 20.23
N LEU A 126 -4.94 -9.56 20.88
CA LEU A 126 -4.17 -8.62 21.70
C LEU A 126 -3.85 -9.24 23.05
N THR A 127 -2.60 -9.10 23.48
CA THR A 127 -2.22 -9.35 24.87
C THR A 127 -2.54 -8.12 25.72
N GLU A 128 -2.54 -8.24 27.05
CA GLU A 128 -2.68 -7.06 27.93
C GLU A 128 -1.62 -5.97 27.65
N ALA A 129 -0.42 -6.38 27.22
CA ALA A 129 0.64 -5.44 26.85
C ALA A 129 0.36 -4.68 25.55
N ASP A 130 -0.31 -5.34 24.59
CA ASP A 130 -0.57 -4.78 23.25
C ASP A 130 -1.97 -4.12 23.15
N PHE A 131 -2.77 -4.15 24.22
CA PHE A 131 -4.15 -3.69 24.15
C PHE A 131 -4.26 -2.17 23.90
N LEU A 132 -3.34 -1.40 24.49
CA LEU A 132 -3.31 0.07 24.41
C LEU A 132 -2.13 0.63 23.61
N VAL A 133 -1.11 -0.18 23.36
CA VAL A 133 0.14 0.22 22.70
C VAL A 133 0.32 -0.62 21.45
N ASP A 134 0.59 0.04 20.32
CA ASP A 134 0.83 -0.63 19.04
C ASP A 134 1.87 0.17 18.25
N ASP A 135 3.10 -0.35 18.19
CA ASP A 135 4.24 0.31 17.52
C ASP A 135 3.94 0.62 16.04
N GLY A 136 3.13 -0.21 15.38
CA GLY A 136 2.75 -0.01 13.98
C GLY A 136 1.79 1.16 13.82
N ALA A 137 0.73 1.20 14.64
CA ALA A 137 -0.22 2.32 14.64
C ALA A 137 0.46 3.63 15.06
N GLU A 138 1.34 3.60 16.05
CA GLU A 138 2.11 4.76 16.50
C GLU A 138 3.07 5.26 15.42
N ALA A 139 3.74 4.36 14.70
CA ALA A 139 4.58 4.73 13.55
C ALA A 139 3.75 5.36 12.41
N ILE A 140 2.54 4.87 12.16
CA ILE A 140 1.64 5.49 11.17
C ILE A 140 1.25 6.91 11.61
N LEU A 141 0.90 7.11 12.89
CA LEU A 141 0.57 8.45 13.39
C LEU A 141 1.75 9.42 13.21
N ALA A 142 2.94 9.03 13.67
CA ALA A 142 4.14 9.88 13.62
C ALA A 142 4.66 10.11 12.18
N GLY A 143 4.55 9.11 11.30
CA GLY A 143 5.08 9.20 9.93
C GLY A 143 4.09 9.74 8.90
N THR A 144 2.82 9.35 9.01
CA THR A 144 1.80 9.62 7.98
C THR A 144 0.87 10.73 8.39
N CYS A 145 0.37 10.71 9.63
CA CYS A 145 -0.64 11.68 10.07
C CYS A 145 -0.04 13.04 10.44
N GLU A 146 1.17 13.06 11.01
CA GLU A 146 1.90 14.31 11.31
C GLU A 146 2.41 15.04 10.07
N ALA A 147 2.43 14.40 8.91
CA ALA A 147 2.93 14.99 7.67
C ALA A 147 2.17 16.25 7.23
N CYS A 148 0.91 16.42 7.68
CA CYS A 148 0.05 17.55 7.28
C CYS A 148 -0.46 18.41 8.45
N HIS A 149 -0.64 17.85 9.65
CA HIS A 149 -1.18 18.56 10.82
C HIS A 149 -0.74 17.88 12.12
N SER A 150 -0.81 18.57 13.26
CA SER A 150 -0.45 17.96 14.55
C SER A 150 -1.37 16.78 14.90
N LEU A 151 -0.84 15.84 15.70
CA LEU A 151 -1.63 14.73 16.23
C LEU A 151 -2.66 15.16 17.27
N ASP A 152 -2.61 16.39 17.81
CA ASP A 152 -3.58 16.86 18.81
C ASP A 152 -5.02 16.61 18.34
N ARG A 153 -5.28 16.79 17.05
CA ARG A 153 -6.61 16.52 16.45
C ARG A 153 -7.03 15.05 16.56
N VAL A 154 -6.09 14.12 16.40
CA VAL A 154 -6.33 12.68 16.56
C VAL A 154 -6.48 12.35 18.05
N GLN A 155 -5.66 12.97 18.91
CA GLN A 155 -5.70 12.73 20.35
C GLN A 155 -6.98 13.28 21.00
N GLU A 156 -7.52 14.38 20.50
CA GLU A 156 -8.75 14.99 21.01
C GLU A 156 -10.01 14.33 20.45
N ALA A 157 -9.93 13.75 19.25
CA ALA A 157 -11.06 13.09 18.63
C ALA A 157 -11.47 11.81 19.39
N ARG A 158 -12.77 11.52 19.36
CA ARG A 158 -13.39 10.29 19.86
C ARG A 158 -14.42 9.82 18.86
N ALA A 159 -14.30 8.57 18.42
CA ALA A 159 -15.14 7.99 17.37
C ALA A 159 -15.27 6.47 17.54
N ASN A 160 -16.34 5.90 17.02
CA ASN A 160 -16.46 4.45 16.85
C ASN A 160 -15.71 3.99 15.59
N GLU A 161 -15.63 2.68 15.35
CA GLU A 161 -14.91 2.12 14.20
C GLU A 161 -15.38 2.68 12.85
N GLU A 162 -16.69 2.78 12.62
CA GLU A 162 -17.25 3.30 11.37
C GLU A 162 -16.87 4.76 11.13
N GLN A 163 -16.91 5.57 12.19
CA GLN A 163 -16.54 6.97 12.16
C GLN A 163 -15.04 7.16 11.93
N TRP A 164 -14.19 6.38 12.60
CA TRP A 164 -12.74 6.39 12.37
C TRP A 164 -12.40 5.99 10.94
N ARG A 165 -13.02 4.92 10.44
CA ARG A 165 -12.85 4.46 9.05
C ARG A 165 -13.19 5.56 8.06
N SER A 166 -14.35 6.19 8.25
CA SER A 166 -14.79 7.30 7.41
C SER A 166 -13.82 8.48 7.46
N LEU A 167 -13.28 8.81 8.64
CA LEU A 167 -12.33 9.90 8.82
C LEU A 167 -10.99 9.61 8.14
N LEU A 168 -10.44 8.40 8.31
CA LEU A 168 -9.19 8.00 7.67
C LEU A 168 -9.31 7.99 6.15
N LEU A 169 -10.41 7.45 5.62
CA LEU A 169 -10.70 7.50 4.18
C LEU A 169 -10.83 8.94 3.67
N ALA A 170 -11.41 9.85 4.47
CA ALA A 170 -11.46 11.26 4.14
C ALA A 170 -10.07 11.92 4.15
N MET A 171 -9.16 11.53 5.05
CA MET A 171 -7.77 12.03 5.06
C MET A 171 -6.99 11.52 3.85
N ILE A 172 -7.16 10.25 3.47
CA ILE A 172 -6.62 9.70 2.22
C ILE A 172 -7.12 10.51 1.03
N GLY A 173 -8.43 10.79 0.96
CA GLY A 173 -9.02 11.63 -0.09
C GLY A 173 -8.48 13.07 -0.11
N ARG A 174 -7.90 13.55 0.99
CA ARG A 174 -7.24 14.86 1.12
C ARG A 174 -5.72 14.81 0.90
N GLY A 175 -5.17 13.64 0.59
CA GLY A 175 -3.76 13.46 0.25
C GLY A 175 -2.89 12.85 1.34
N ALA A 176 -3.46 12.34 2.44
CA ALA A 176 -2.68 11.56 3.39
C ALA A 176 -2.15 10.28 2.72
N ALA A 177 -0.86 10.01 2.83
CA ALA A 177 -0.19 8.85 2.25
C ALA A 177 -0.40 7.57 3.08
N LEU A 178 -1.62 7.34 3.58
CA LEU A 178 -2.01 6.15 4.34
C LEU A 178 -2.43 5.03 3.37
N PRO A 179 -1.74 3.87 3.34
CA PRO A 179 -2.15 2.73 2.55
C PRO A 179 -3.53 2.22 2.97
N LEU A 180 -4.38 1.81 2.01
CA LEU A 180 -5.69 1.24 2.31
C LEU A 180 -5.60 -0.06 3.14
N SER A 181 -4.50 -0.79 3.03
CA SER A 181 -4.19 -1.95 3.86
C SER A 181 -4.14 -1.64 5.35
N ASP A 182 -3.78 -0.40 5.71
CA ASP A 182 -3.51 0.01 7.08
C ASP A 182 -4.74 0.69 7.71
N VAL A 183 -5.79 0.93 6.91
CA VAL A 183 -7.04 1.55 7.39
C VAL A 183 -7.69 0.69 8.46
N GLU A 184 -7.99 -0.58 8.18
CA GLU A 184 -8.68 -1.43 9.16
C GLU A 184 -7.87 -1.68 10.44
N PRO A 185 -6.57 -2.02 10.37
CA PRO A 185 -5.73 -2.10 11.57
C PRO A 185 -5.71 -0.81 12.40
N LEU A 186 -5.59 0.35 11.74
CA LEU A 186 -5.57 1.64 12.42
C LEU A 186 -6.94 2.01 12.98
N VAL A 187 -8.05 1.67 12.30
CA VAL A 187 -9.42 1.84 12.81
C VAL A 187 -9.61 1.03 14.08
N GLU A 188 -9.19 -0.24 14.08
CA GLU A 188 -9.31 -1.12 15.24
C GLU A 188 -8.58 -0.53 16.45
N TRP A 189 -7.34 -0.08 16.24
CA TRP A 189 -6.53 0.53 17.30
C TRP A 189 -7.09 1.88 17.78
N LEU A 190 -7.49 2.77 16.87
CA LEU A 190 -8.09 4.07 17.21
C LEU A 190 -9.44 3.91 17.92
N ALA A 191 -10.25 2.91 17.56
CA ALA A 191 -11.51 2.65 18.26
C ALA A 191 -11.28 2.15 19.68
N ARG A 192 -10.21 1.40 19.94
CA ARG A 192 -9.82 0.98 21.30
C ARG A 192 -9.30 2.16 22.12
N THR A 193 -8.31 2.88 21.61
CA THR A 193 -7.58 3.93 22.35
C THR A 193 -8.27 5.30 22.33
N ARG A 194 -9.15 5.55 21.35
CA ARG A 194 -9.89 6.80 21.13
C ARG A 194 -11.37 6.54 20.81
N GLY A 195 -11.94 5.50 21.42
CA GLY A 195 -13.35 5.13 21.28
C GLY A 195 -14.32 6.16 21.86
N THR A 196 -15.63 6.09 21.57
CA THR A 196 -16.62 7.05 22.08
C THR A 196 -16.79 7.07 23.61
N ASN A 197 -16.16 6.15 24.33
CA ASN A 197 -16.15 6.13 25.79
C ASN A 197 -15.04 7.06 26.32
N PRO A 198 -15.36 8.13 27.07
CA PRO A 198 -14.37 9.09 27.57
C PRO A 198 -13.42 8.53 28.64
N THR A 199 -13.65 7.31 29.13
CA THR A 199 -12.75 6.63 30.08
C THR A 199 -11.70 5.75 29.42
N ASN A 200 -11.69 5.67 28.08
CA ASN A 200 -10.67 4.99 27.30
C ASN A 200 -9.45 5.88 27.09
#